data_AF-A0A4Q9M9P2-F1
#
_entry.id   AF-A0A4Q9M9P2-F1
#
_cell.length_a   1.000
_cell.length_b   1.000
_cell.length_c   1.000
_cell.angle_alpha   90.00
_cell.angle_beta   90.00
_cell.angle_gamma   90.00
#
_symmetry.space_group_name_H-M   'P 1'
#
loop_
_entity.id
_entity.type
_entity.pdbx_description
1 polymer ?
#
loop_
_entity_poly.entity_id
_entity_poly.type
_entity_poly.pdbx_seq_one_letter_code
_entity_poly.pdbx_strand_id
1 'polypeptide(L)'
;MFSSSVQPSLVSLFSSTGSEAIGLFQTHTDSTLPSDSVICLLNDTTSQPVPPPPQTLITATGLEDDTAQSPNYTLDQTVLRLQIPTVRNMGREWAFDVGVVDRSGQEGVVRCSTFQKQPKLELGVPPHLLLPLSCPPSSSRPLTSWSTNSLNLPSLLPHFSSAALARADEDDEEPSPFSPAYKYNGGKMQVPSGTLSHVSYVKVYATCRLRIICFSEGGPQQRLSWEFQSHAADNA
;
A
#
# COMPACT_ATOMS: atom_id res chain seq x y z
N MET A 1 -2.73 -15.07 3.49
CA MET A 1 -1.40 -15.52 3.99
C MET A 1 -1.25 -15.38 5.51
N PHE A 2 -1.75 -14.30 6.13
CA PHE A 2 -1.44 -13.97 7.53
C PHE A 2 -2.51 -14.33 8.57
N SER A 3 -3.66 -14.83 8.15
CA SER A 3 -4.81 -15.07 9.03
C SER A 3 -4.67 -16.17 10.06
N SER A 4 -3.91 -17.22 9.75
CA SER A 4 -3.62 -18.31 10.68
C SER A 4 -2.31 -18.07 11.45
N SER A 5 -1.66 -16.92 11.24
CA SER A 5 -0.41 -16.57 11.90
C SER A 5 -0.70 -15.72 13.13
N VAL A 6 0.06 -15.93 14.20
CA VAL A 6 0.06 -14.99 15.33
C VAL A 6 0.64 -13.67 14.83
N GLN A 7 -0.17 -12.62 14.79
CA GLN A 7 0.26 -11.30 14.36
C GLN A 7 0.65 -10.45 15.57
N PRO A 8 1.95 -10.21 15.80
CA PRO A 8 2.37 -9.28 16.83
C PRO A 8 2.01 -7.84 16.45
N SER A 9 2.14 -6.92 17.40
CA SER A 9 1.83 -5.49 17.20
C SER A 9 2.70 -4.79 16.15
N LEU A 10 3.76 -5.46 15.65
CA LEU A 10 4.61 -5.02 14.56
C LEU A 10 4.91 -6.20 13.63
N VAL A 11 4.46 -6.11 12.37
CA VAL A 11 4.70 -7.12 11.34
C VAL A 11 5.61 -6.54 10.26
N SER A 12 6.78 -7.14 10.02
CA SER A 12 7.69 -6.74 8.95
C SER A 12 7.49 -7.63 7.73
N LEU A 13 7.18 -7.02 6.58
CA LEU A 13 6.94 -7.75 5.33
C LEU A 13 8.18 -7.79 4.44
N PHE A 14 8.95 -6.71 4.44
CA PHE A 14 10.17 -6.57 3.65
C PHE A 14 11.29 -6.00 4.50
N SER A 15 12.48 -6.57 4.38
CA SER A 15 13.73 -5.99 4.88
C SER A 15 14.85 -6.22 3.86
N SER A 16 15.54 -5.16 3.46
CA SER A 16 16.64 -5.24 2.50
C SER A 16 17.86 -6.02 3.02
N THR A 17 17.91 -6.35 4.31
CA THR A 17 18.97 -7.18 4.91
C THR A 17 18.55 -8.62 5.12
N GLY A 18 17.33 -9.00 4.73
CA GLY A 18 16.86 -10.38 4.76
C GLY A 18 17.48 -11.22 3.64
N SER A 19 17.71 -12.51 3.90
CA SER A 19 18.23 -13.45 2.90
C SER A 19 17.26 -13.67 1.74
N GLU A 20 15.96 -13.68 2.02
CA GLU A 20 14.86 -13.84 1.05
C GLU A 20 13.92 -12.63 1.08
N ALA A 21 14.49 -11.43 0.91
CA ALA A 21 13.78 -10.17 1.11
C ALA A 21 12.49 -10.01 0.27
N ILE A 22 12.45 -10.60 -0.93
CA ILE A 22 11.30 -10.55 -1.85
C ILE A 22 10.50 -11.86 -1.88
N GLY A 23 10.80 -12.83 -0.99
CA GLY A 23 10.17 -14.15 -1.03
C GLY A 23 8.63 -14.14 -0.88
N LEU A 24 8.07 -13.07 -0.31
CA LEU A 24 6.63 -12.87 -0.16
C LEU A 24 5.99 -12.02 -1.27
N PHE A 25 6.80 -11.54 -2.22
CA PHE A 25 6.39 -10.57 -3.23
C PHE A 25 6.41 -11.20 -4.62
N GLN A 26 5.32 -10.98 -5.37
CA GLN A 26 5.37 -11.10 -6.81
C GLN A 26 6.18 -9.95 -7.39
N THR A 27 7.07 -10.25 -8.31
CA THR A 27 7.80 -9.25 -9.08
C THR A 27 7.34 -9.27 -10.53
N HIS A 28 7.00 -8.11 -11.07
CA HIS A 28 6.77 -7.90 -12.49
C HIS A 28 7.79 -6.89 -13.00
N THR A 29 8.47 -7.22 -14.08
CA THR A 29 9.43 -6.31 -14.73
C THR A 29 8.98 -6.08 -16.17
N ASP A 30 8.63 -4.83 -16.47
CA ASP A 30 8.29 -4.40 -17.82
C ASP A 30 9.55 -3.89 -18.52
N SER A 31 9.96 -4.61 -19.57
CA SER A 31 11.14 -4.26 -20.38
C SER A 31 10.93 -3.07 -21.31
N THR A 32 9.67 -2.77 -21.65
CA THR A 32 9.28 -1.70 -22.57
C THR A 32 9.02 -0.39 -21.84
N LEU A 33 8.46 -0.45 -20.64
CA LEU A 33 8.21 0.69 -19.78
C LEU A 33 8.68 0.40 -18.35
N PRO A 34 9.98 0.58 -18.04
CA PRO A 34 10.55 0.19 -16.75
C PRO A 34 9.91 0.84 -15.52
N SER A 35 9.24 1.98 -15.66
CA SER A 35 8.46 2.63 -14.59
C SER A 35 7.27 1.79 -14.11
N ASP A 36 6.75 0.93 -14.98
CA ASP A 36 5.56 0.11 -14.73
C ASP A 36 5.95 -1.26 -14.12
N SER A 37 7.26 -1.50 -13.98
CA SER A 37 7.77 -2.59 -13.17
C SER A 37 7.32 -2.41 -11.72
N VAL A 38 7.00 -3.52 -11.04
CA VAL A 38 6.31 -3.47 -9.77
C VAL A 38 6.61 -4.70 -8.92
N ILE A 39 6.70 -4.50 -7.60
CA ILE A 39 6.60 -5.58 -6.63
C ILE A 39 5.25 -5.51 -5.93
N CYS A 40 4.57 -6.63 -5.81
CA CYS A 40 3.27 -6.73 -5.17
C CYS A 40 3.35 -7.80 -4.08
N LEU A 41 3.02 -7.43 -2.85
CA LEU A 41 2.70 -8.42 -1.84
C LEU A 41 1.48 -9.20 -2.34
N LEU A 42 1.50 -10.53 -2.16
CA LEU A 42 0.41 -11.44 -2.53
C LEU A 42 -0.95 -10.81 -2.21
N ASN A 43 -1.82 -10.71 -3.21
CA ASN A 43 -3.19 -10.28 -3.00
C ASN A 43 -3.92 -11.42 -2.32
N ASP A 44 -4.22 -11.24 -1.05
CA ASP A 44 -4.76 -12.29 -0.19
C ASP A 44 -6.12 -12.80 -0.69
N THR A 45 -6.96 -11.92 -1.24
CA THR A 45 -8.29 -12.25 -1.78
C THR A 45 -8.22 -13.16 -3.00
N THR A 46 -7.21 -12.97 -3.85
CA THR A 46 -7.04 -13.73 -5.11
C THR A 46 -6.03 -14.87 -4.99
N SER A 47 -5.22 -14.89 -3.93
CA SER A 47 -4.09 -15.80 -3.76
C SER A 47 -3.15 -15.85 -4.97
N GLN A 48 -3.04 -14.72 -5.69
CA GLN A 48 -2.20 -14.60 -6.87
C GLN A 48 -0.95 -13.77 -6.63
N PRO A 49 0.19 -14.19 -7.22
CA PRO A 49 0.33 -15.34 -8.12
C PRO A 49 0.55 -16.64 -7.34
N VAL A 50 0.27 -17.77 -7.97
CA VAL A 50 0.59 -19.09 -7.41
C VAL A 50 2.11 -19.20 -7.21
N PRO A 51 2.59 -19.60 -6.02
CA PRO A 51 4.02 -19.73 -5.74
C PRO A 51 4.66 -20.76 -6.68
N PRO A 52 5.90 -20.52 -7.16
CA PRO A 52 6.59 -21.46 -8.03
C PRO A 52 6.93 -22.76 -7.28
N PRO A 53 6.81 -23.94 -7.91
CA PRO A 53 7.16 -25.22 -7.26
C PRO A 53 8.59 -25.21 -6.67
N PRO A 54 8.84 -25.84 -5.50
CA PRO A 54 7.95 -26.72 -4.73
C PRO A 54 7.08 -25.96 -3.70
N GLN A 55 7.13 -24.63 -3.70
CA GLN A 55 6.38 -23.82 -2.74
C GLN A 55 4.88 -23.94 -3.04
N THR A 56 4.11 -24.29 -2.02
CA THR A 56 2.64 -24.34 -2.09
C THR A 56 2.09 -23.26 -1.18
N LEU A 57 0.98 -22.63 -1.58
CA LEU A 57 0.27 -21.72 -0.69
C LEU A 57 -0.12 -22.50 0.56
N ILE A 58 0.25 -21.98 1.73
CA ILE A 58 -0.16 -22.55 3.01
C ILE A 58 -1.69 -22.41 3.07
N THR A 59 -2.38 -23.50 2.75
CA THR A 59 -3.82 -23.60 2.97
C THR A 59 -4.01 -23.83 4.45
N ALA A 60 -4.85 -23.02 5.10
CA ALA A 60 -5.20 -23.23 6.50
C ALA A 60 -5.95 -24.57 6.61
N THR A 61 -5.22 -25.66 6.87
CA THR A 61 -5.81 -26.94 7.22
C THR A 61 -6.35 -26.82 8.64
N GLY A 62 -7.67 -26.82 8.81
CA GLY A 62 -8.22 -26.91 10.16
C GLY A 62 -9.68 -26.60 10.42
N LEU A 63 -10.53 -26.26 9.43
CA LEU A 63 -11.98 -26.20 9.65
C LEU A 63 -12.72 -26.74 8.42
N GLU A 64 -13.09 -28.01 8.51
CA GLU A 64 -14.25 -28.53 7.78
C GLU A 64 -15.49 -27.89 8.42
N ASP A 65 -16.06 -26.84 7.82
CA ASP A 65 -17.50 -26.64 7.83
C ASP A 65 -17.98 -25.70 6.71
N ASP A 66 -19.13 -26.05 6.18
CA ASP A 66 -19.82 -25.50 5.01
C ASP A 66 -20.21 -24.02 5.17
N THR A 67 -20.27 -23.32 4.02
CA THR A 67 -20.80 -21.96 3.75
C THR A 67 -19.77 -20.81 3.61
N ALA A 68 -19.21 -20.70 2.40
CA ALA A 68 -18.90 -19.44 1.69
C ALA A 68 -18.35 -18.23 2.49
N GLN A 69 -17.50 -18.44 3.49
CA GLN A 69 -16.68 -17.38 4.07
C GLN A 69 -15.38 -17.34 3.27
N SER A 70 -15.18 -16.28 2.47
CA SER A 70 -13.90 -16.00 1.83
C SER A 70 -12.78 -16.18 2.87
N PRO A 71 -11.72 -16.95 2.57
CA PRO A 71 -10.69 -17.21 3.55
C PRO A 71 -10.10 -15.89 4.03
N ASN A 72 -10.31 -15.62 5.32
CA ASN A 72 -9.73 -14.48 6.01
C ASN A 72 -8.22 -14.67 5.86
N TYR A 73 -7.47 -13.70 5.32
CA TYR A 73 -6.05 -13.85 5.00
C TYR A 73 -5.20 -12.63 5.40
N THR A 74 -5.74 -11.81 6.29
CA THR A 74 -5.54 -10.37 6.42
C THR A 74 -4.38 -9.91 7.31
N LEU A 75 -3.86 -8.69 7.08
CA LEU A 75 -3.05 -7.96 8.06
C LEU A 75 -3.95 -7.04 8.89
N ASP A 76 -3.90 -7.20 10.22
CA ASP A 76 -4.77 -6.47 11.15
C ASP A 76 -4.15 -5.15 11.62
N GLN A 77 -2.85 -4.98 11.45
CA GLN A 77 -2.15 -3.76 11.78
C GLN A 77 -2.57 -2.61 10.87
N THR A 78 -2.71 -1.43 11.46
CA THR A 78 -3.42 -0.31 10.82
C THR A 78 -2.50 0.79 10.30
N VAL A 79 -1.24 0.78 10.71
CA VAL A 79 -0.26 1.79 10.34
C VAL A 79 0.80 1.17 9.43
N LEU A 80 0.77 1.52 8.15
CA LEU A 80 1.81 1.15 7.19
C LEU A 80 3.01 2.08 7.34
N ARG A 81 4.20 1.50 7.41
CA ARG A 81 5.46 2.21 7.47
C ARG A 81 6.40 1.75 6.35
N LEU A 82 6.88 2.71 5.55
CA LEU A 82 7.89 2.49 4.52
C LEU A 82 9.17 3.28 4.84
N GLN A 83 10.31 2.60 4.85
CA GLN A 83 11.62 3.25 4.93
C GLN A 83 12.23 3.43 3.54
N ILE A 84 12.45 4.68 3.15
CA ILE A 84 13.01 5.11 1.87
C ILE A 84 14.25 6.00 2.09
N PRO A 85 15.23 6.03 1.16
CA PRO A 85 16.40 6.89 1.31
C PRO A 85 16.05 8.35 0.99
N THR A 86 16.50 9.29 1.83
CA THR A 86 16.29 10.73 1.64
C THR A 86 17.27 11.34 0.64
N VAL A 87 18.49 10.81 0.57
CA VAL A 87 19.61 11.35 -0.21
C VAL A 87 19.52 10.96 -1.69
N ARG A 88 18.64 10.02 -2.03
CA ARG A 88 18.37 9.60 -3.41
C ARG A 88 16.87 9.56 -3.65
N ASN A 89 16.21 10.72 -3.63
CA ASN A 89 15.17 10.89 -4.65
C ASN A 89 15.90 10.64 -5.98
N MET A 90 15.63 9.52 -6.65
CA MET A 90 16.42 9.03 -7.77
C MET A 90 16.28 9.93 -9.03
N GLY A 91 15.81 11.17 -8.85
CA GLY A 91 15.36 12.07 -9.90
C GLY A 91 14.20 11.49 -10.69
N ARG A 92 13.47 10.53 -10.10
CA ARG A 92 12.45 9.74 -10.76
C ARG A 92 11.21 9.67 -9.91
N GLU A 93 10.09 9.75 -10.60
CA GLU A 93 8.77 9.67 -10.03
C GLU A 93 8.44 8.23 -9.66
N TRP A 94 7.85 8.04 -8.49
CA TRP A 94 7.42 6.72 -8.04
C TRP A 94 6.14 6.81 -7.21
N ALA A 95 5.52 5.64 -7.01
CA ALA A 95 4.30 5.50 -6.26
C ALA A 95 4.24 4.16 -5.51
N PHE A 96 3.29 4.04 -4.60
CA PHE A 96 2.86 2.76 -4.06
C PHE A 96 1.35 2.80 -3.78
N ASP A 97 0.74 1.63 -3.86
CA ASP A 97 -0.68 1.41 -3.59
C ASP A 97 -0.88 0.49 -2.40
N VAL A 98 -1.92 0.77 -1.64
CA VAL A 98 -2.38 -0.06 -0.54
C VAL A 98 -3.86 -0.36 -0.75
N GLY A 99 -4.19 -1.63 -0.91
CA GLY A 99 -5.59 -2.07 -0.95
C GLY A 99 -6.15 -2.09 0.47
N VAL A 100 -7.25 -1.38 0.69
CA VAL A 100 -7.95 -1.32 1.98
C VAL A 100 -9.36 -1.85 1.83
N VAL A 101 -9.82 -2.59 2.83
CA VAL A 101 -11.17 -3.14 2.88
C VAL A 101 -11.82 -2.74 4.19
N ASP A 102 -13.04 -2.21 4.15
CA ASP A 102 -13.80 -1.90 5.35
C ASP A 102 -14.60 -3.12 5.88
N ARG A 103 -15.16 -3.00 7.09
CA ARG A 103 -15.95 -4.09 7.71
C ARG A 103 -17.23 -4.46 6.97
N SER A 104 -17.68 -3.63 6.02
CA SER A 104 -18.80 -3.94 5.14
C SER A 104 -18.38 -4.65 3.85
N GLY A 105 -17.08 -4.96 3.72
CA GLY A 105 -16.51 -5.63 2.54
C GLY A 105 -16.26 -4.68 1.37
N GLN A 106 -16.32 -3.37 1.57
CA GLN A 106 -16.08 -2.40 0.52
C GLN A 106 -14.59 -2.15 0.35
N GLU A 107 -14.10 -2.26 -0.88
CA GLU A 107 -12.70 -2.12 -1.22
C GLU A 107 -12.39 -0.73 -1.76
N GLY A 108 -11.19 -0.24 -1.45
CA GLY A 108 -10.63 0.99 -2.02
C GLY A 108 -9.11 0.91 -2.07
N VAL A 109 -8.52 1.83 -2.82
CA VAL A 109 -7.07 1.89 -3.01
C VAL A 109 -6.56 3.22 -2.51
N VAL A 110 -5.58 3.20 -1.61
CA VAL A 110 -4.82 4.39 -1.24
C VAL A 110 -3.52 4.38 -2.05
N ARG A 111 -3.38 5.34 -2.97
CA ARG A 111 -2.15 5.53 -3.76
C ARG A 111 -1.39 6.72 -3.22
N CYS A 112 -0.12 6.54 -2.88
CA CYS A 112 0.79 7.63 -2.54
C CYS A 112 1.85 7.77 -3.62
N SER A 113 2.03 8.97 -4.18
CA SER A 113 2.97 9.18 -5.29
C SER A 113 3.70 10.52 -5.22
N THR A 114 4.93 10.56 -5.72
CA THR A 114 5.77 11.77 -5.70
C THR A 114 5.34 12.84 -6.71
N PHE A 115 4.50 12.46 -7.68
CA PHE A 115 3.99 13.33 -8.74
C PHE A 115 2.59 13.87 -8.42
N GLN A 116 1.88 13.30 -7.44
CA GLN A 116 0.63 13.86 -6.95
C GLN A 116 0.90 15.13 -6.15
N LYS A 117 0.33 16.26 -6.57
CA LYS A 117 0.52 17.56 -5.90
C LYS A 117 -0.52 17.82 -4.80
N GLN A 118 -1.74 17.34 -4.99
CA GLN A 118 -2.86 17.55 -4.07
C GLN A 118 -3.64 16.25 -3.87
N PRO A 119 -4.25 16.02 -2.69
CA PRO A 119 -5.13 14.87 -2.48
C PRO A 119 -6.30 14.87 -3.46
N LYS A 120 -6.61 13.72 -4.05
CA LYS A 120 -7.70 13.54 -5.03
C LYS A 120 -8.38 12.19 -4.84
N LEU A 121 -9.68 12.13 -5.09
CA LEU A 121 -10.45 10.88 -5.07
C LEU A 121 -10.99 10.58 -6.47
N GLU A 122 -10.55 9.46 -7.04
CA GLU A 122 -11.06 8.96 -8.31
C GLU A 122 -12.09 7.86 -8.06
N LEU A 123 -13.32 8.12 -8.49
CA LEU A 123 -14.45 7.24 -8.34
C LEU A 123 -14.45 6.15 -9.44
N GLY A 124 -13.50 5.21 -9.34
CA GLY A 124 -13.40 4.01 -10.18
C GLY A 124 -13.83 2.72 -9.47
N VAL A 125 -13.60 1.56 -10.09
CA VAL A 125 -13.85 0.25 -9.47
C VAL A 125 -12.53 -0.53 -9.39
N PRO A 126 -11.89 -0.62 -8.21
CA PRO A 126 -12.22 0.06 -6.94
C PRO A 126 -11.90 1.57 -6.97
N PRO A 127 -12.48 2.38 -6.05
CA PRO A 127 -12.16 3.80 -5.93
C PRO A 127 -10.71 4.03 -5.47
N HIS A 128 -10.09 5.12 -5.93
CA HIS A 128 -8.69 5.44 -5.64
C HIS A 128 -8.56 6.78 -4.91
N LEU A 129 -8.03 6.75 -3.69
CA LEU A 129 -7.60 7.93 -2.94
C LEU A 129 -6.13 8.21 -3.25
N LEU A 130 -5.88 9.23 -4.07
CA LEU A 130 -4.56 9.67 -4.49
C LEU A 130 -4.01 10.70 -3.50
N LEU A 131 -2.83 10.44 -2.94
CA LEU A 131 -2.18 11.27 -1.93
C LEU A 131 -0.76 11.68 -2.36
N PRO A 132 -0.36 12.94 -2.12
CA PRO A 132 1.03 13.38 -2.29
C PRO A 132 1.98 12.61 -1.38
N LEU A 133 3.07 12.10 -1.95
CA LEU A 133 4.18 11.51 -1.21
C LEU A 133 5.33 12.52 -1.12
N SER A 134 5.52 13.08 0.08
CA SER A 134 6.65 13.98 0.34
C SER A 134 7.90 13.18 0.66
N CYS A 135 8.95 13.36 -0.13
CA CYS A 135 10.29 12.95 0.26
C CYS A 135 10.97 14.13 0.97
N PRO A 136 11.64 13.92 2.12
CA PRO A 136 12.39 14.99 2.75
C PRO A 136 13.51 15.49 1.82
N PRO A 137 13.91 16.76 1.94
CA PRO A 137 14.91 17.37 1.08
C PRO A 137 16.24 16.62 1.16
N SER A 138 17.00 16.65 0.06
CA SER A 138 18.32 16.04 -0.01
C SER A 138 19.22 16.58 1.10
N SER A 139 19.80 15.67 1.89
CA SER A 139 20.79 16.03 2.90
C SER A 139 22.17 16.22 2.25
N SER A 140 22.94 17.20 2.71
CA SER A 140 24.35 17.40 2.32
C SER A 140 25.29 16.36 2.94
N ARG A 141 24.78 15.46 3.79
CA ARG A 141 25.58 14.39 4.41
C ARG A 141 25.87 13.28 3.39
N PRO A 142 27.12 12.75 3.35
CA PRO A 142 27.53 11.74 2.37
C PRO A 142 26.94 10.34 2.62
N LEU A 143 26.45 10.06 3.83
CA LEU A 143 25.76 8.82 4.15
C LEU A 143 24.31 8.87 3.67
N THR A 144 23.80 7.75 3.14
CA THR A 144 22.38 7.62 2.80
C THR A 144 21.53 7.73 4.07
N SER A 145 21.04 8.94 4.35
CA SER A 145 20.01 9.15 5.35
C SER A 145 18.73 8.44 4.89
N TRP A 146 18.01 7.84 5.83
CA TRP A 146 16.75 7.13 5.61
C TRP A 146 15.62 7.92 6.23
N SER A 147 14.49 8.03 5.55
CA SER A 147 13.24 8.57 6.09
C SER A 147 12.18 7.51 6.15
N THR A 148 11.27 7.72 7.09
CA THR A 148 10.14 6.85 7.33
C THR A 148 8.86 7.57 6.93
N ASN A 149 8.11 7.03 5.98
CA ASN A 149 6.74 7.45 5.71
C ASN A 149 5.79 6.54 6.48
N SER A 150 4.85 7.13 7.23
CA SER A 150 3.87 6.41 8.03
C SER A 150 2.46 6.81 7.60
N LEU A 151 1.62 5.83 7.29
CA LEU A 151 0.23 6.02 6.90
C LEU A 151 -0.68 5.33 7.90
N ASN A 152 -1.56 6.10 8.56
CA ASN A 152 -2.62 5.56 9.41
C ASN A 152 -3.84 5.25 8.52
N LEU A 153 -3.96 3.99 8.09
CA LEU A 153 -4.98 3.58 7.12
C LEU A 153 -6.42 3.84 7.62
N PRO A 154 -6.80 3.52 8.88
CA PRO A 154 -8.11 3.87 9.43
C PRO A 154 -8.51 5.34 9.26
N SER A 155 -7.55 6.26 9.38
CA SER A 155 -7.83 7.69 9.23
C SER A 155 -8.18 8.10 7.80
N LEU A 156 -7.86 7.25 6.81
CA LEU A 156 -8.08 7.52 5.39
C LEU A 156 -9.43 7.01 4.87
N LEU A 157 -10.06 6.03 5.54
CA LEU A 157 -11.35 5.46 5.10
C LEU A 157 -12.45 6.50 4.92
N PRO A 158 -12.65 7.48 5.84
CA PRO A 158 -13.69 8.49 5.67
C PRO A 158 -13.51 9.35 4.40
N HIS A 159 -12.30 9.44 3.84
CA HIS A 159 -12.00 10.28 2.69
C HIS A 159 -12.50 9.71 1.36
N PHE A 160 -12.79 8.40 1.29
CA PHE A 160 -13.41 7.78 0.11
C PHE A 160 -14.86 8.24 -0.12
N SER A 161 -15.47 8.92 0.86
CA SER A 161 -16.80 9.53 0.75
C SER A 161 -16.75 11.05 0.54
N SER A 162 -15.55 11.63 0.39
CA SER A 162 -15.37 13.09 0.36
C SER A 162 -15.69 13.67 -1.01
N ALA A 163 -16.81 14.38 -1.11
CA ALA A 163 -17.17 15.13 -2.32
C ALA A 163 -16.13 16.20 -2.70
N ALA A 164 -15.43 16.78 -1.71
CA ALA A 164 -14.38 17.77 -1.98
C ALA A 164 -13.19 17.16 -2.72
N LEU A 165 -12.86 15.90 -2.46
CA LEU A 165 -11.77 15.21 -3.15
C LEU A 165 -12.19 14.66 -4.52
N ALA A 166 -13.48 14.37 -4.71
CA ALA A 166 -14.04 13.87 -5.97
C ALA A 166 -14.23 14.95 -7.04
N ARG A 167 -14.37 16.23 -6.64
CA ARG A 167 -14.58 17.35 -7.58
C ARG A 167 -13.31 17.95 -8.17
N ALA A 168 -12.13 17.49 -7.77
CA ALA A 168 -10.86 18.03 -8.25
C ALA A 168 -10.65 17.84 -9.78
N ASP A 169 -11.50 17.07 -10.47
CA ASP A 169 -11.48 16.89 -11.92
C ASP A 169 -12.25 17.96 -12.71
N GLU A 170 -13.14 18.73 -12.07
CA GLU A 170 -14.04 19.65 -12.82
C GLU A 170 -13.34 20.95 -13.27
N ASP A 171 -12.21 21.32 -12.67
CA ASP A 171 -11.57 22.62 -12.88
C ASP A 171 -10.42 22.62 -13.94
N ASP A 172 -9.92 21.46 -14.40
CA ASP A 172 -8.68 21.40 -15.23
C ASP A 172 -8.74 20.56 -16.53
N GLU A 173 -9.82 19.81 -16.85
CA GLU A 173 -9.89 19.03 -18.11
C GLU A 173 -11.10 19.38 -19.01
N GLU A 174 -10.81 19.76 -20.26
CA GLU A 174 -11.77 19.67 -21.37
C GLU A 174 -12.21 18.19 -21.53
N PRO A 175 -13.51 17.90 -21.70
CA PRO A 175 -14.01 16.54 -21.66
C PRO A 175 -13.39 15.68 -22.78
N SER A 176 -12.53 14.74 -22.39
CA SER A 176 -11.94 13.79 -23.33
C SER A 176 -13.04 12.86 -23.90
N PRO A 177 -13.15 12.69 -25.23
CA PRO A 177 -14.15 11.80 -25.83
C PRO A 177 -13.84 10.30 -25.64
N PHE A 178 -12.75 9.96 -24.95
CA PHE A 178 -12.33 8.58 -24.65
C PHE A 178 -12.48 8.21 -23.17
N SER A 179 -13.00 9.10 -22.33
CA SER A 179 -13.32 8.76 -20.94
C SER A 179 -14.34 7.61 -20.96
N PRO A 180 -14.00 6.42 -20.42
CA PRO A 180 -14.92 5.29 -20.43
C PRO A 180 -16.18 5.75 -19.74
N ALA A 181 -17.31 5.75 -20.46
CA ALA A 181 -18.61 6.12 -19.93
C ALA A 181 -18.81 5.31 -18.64
N TYR A 182 -18.61 5.97 -17.49
CA TYR A 182 -18.84 5.37 -16.20
C TYR A 182 -20.30 4.93 -16.23
N LYS A 183 -20.52 3.62 -16.24
CA LYS A 183 -21.85 3.04 -16.11
C LYS A 183 -22.32 3.34 -14.69
N TYR A 184 -22.73 4.59 -14.45
CA TYR A 184 -23.64 4.98 -13.38
C TYR A 184 -24.98 4.32 -13.69
N ASN A 185 -25.08 3.01 -13.43
CA ASN A 185 -26.37 2.47 -13.05
C ASN A 185 -26.74 3.22 -11.77
N GLY A 186 -27.94 3.80 -11.70
CA GLY A 186 -28.42 4.68 -10.62
C GLY A 186 -28.50 4.08 -9.20
N GLY A 187 -27.63 3.13 -8.85
CA GLY A 187 -27.30 2.73 -7.49
C GLY A 187 -26.12 3.56 -6.97
N LYS A 188 -26.13 3.86 -5.66
CA LYS A 188 -25.01 4.53 -4.99
C LYS A 188 -23.72 3.75 -5.24
N MET A 189 -22.69 4.43 -5.74
CA MET A 189 -21.36 3.86 -5.85
C MET A 189 -20.93 3.40 -4.46
N GLN A 190 -20.59 2.12 -4.34
CA GLN A 190 -20.18 1.57 -3.06
C GLN A 190 -18.71 1.92 -2.86
N VAL A 191 -18.45 2.72 -1.82
CA VAL A 191 -17.11 3.17 -1.44
C VAL A 191 -16.84 2.75 0.00
N PRO A 192 -15.58 2.50 0.37
CA PRO A 192 -15.23 2.28 1.77
C PRO A 192 -15.63 3.49 2.60
N SER A 193 -16.35 3.26 3.69
CA SER A 193 -16.78 4.36 4.58
C SER A 193 -16.81 3.95 6.05
N GLY A 194 -16.71 2.65 6.32
CA GLY A 194 -16.70 2.10 7.67
C GLY A 194 -15.31 2.05 8.31
N THR A 195 -15.25 1.31 9.42
CA THR A 195 -13.98 0.96 10.06
C THR A 195 -13.17 0.05 9.15
N LEU A 196 -11.86 0.28 9.07
CA LEU A 196 -10.93 -0.62 8.40
C LEU A 196 -11.11 -2.04 8.94
N SER A 197 -11.33 -3.00 8.05
CA SER A 197 -11.26 -4.41 8.37
C SER A 197 -9.81 -4.89 8.23
N HIS A 198 -9.20 -4.67 7.07
CA HIS A 198 -7.88 -5.18 6.77
C HIS A 198 -7.25 -4.53 5.55
N VAL A 199 -5.95 -4.80 5.37
CA VAL A 199 -5.20 -4.53 4.15
C VAL A 199 -5.21 -5.76 3.25
N SER A 200 -5.59 -5.60 1.98
CA SER A 200 -5.69 -6.70 1.01
C SER A 200 -4.42 -6.90 0.17
N TYR A 201 -3.67 -5.82 -0.08
CA TYR A 201 -2.36 -5.88 -0.72
C TYR A 201 -1.53 -4.61 -0.49
N VAL A 202 -0.23 -4.72 -0.73
CA VAL A 202 0.69 -3.58 -0.90
C VAL A 202 1.43 -3.74 -2.21
N LYS A 203 1.40 -2.71 -3.04
CA LYS A 203 2.05 -2.69 -4.35
C LYS A 203 3.01 -1.51 -4.40
N VAL A 204 4.27 -1.76 -4.75
CA VAL A 204 5.28 -0.71 -4.87
C VAL A 204 5.81 -0.67 -6.29
N TYR A 205 5.67 0.48 -6.94
CA TYR A 205 6.14 0.70 -8.30
C TYR A 205 7.65 0.95 -8.33
N ALA A 206 8.25 0.71 -9.48
CA ALA A 206 9.69 0.82 -9.69
C ALA A 206 10.22 2.24 -9.47
N THR A 207 11.54 2.39 -9.65
CA THR A 207 12.30 3.64 -9.47
C THR A 207 12.42 4.15 -8.04
N CYS A 208 12.00 3.36 -7.06
CA CYS A 208 12.26 3.60 -5.65
C CYS A 208 13.36 2.67 -5.10
N ARG A 209 13.88 3.02 -3.92
CA ARG A 209 14.69 2.14 -3.08
C ARG A 209 13.99 2.00 -1.74
N LEU A 210 13.83 0.77 -1.28
CA LEU A 210 13.21 0.47 0.00
C LEU A 210 14.20 -0.24 0.91
N ARG A 211 14.12 0.05 2.20
CA ARG A 211 14.81 -0.71 3.25
C ARG A 211 13.87 -1.61 4.00
N ILE A 212 12.72 -1.09 4.40
CA ILE A 212 11.75 -1.79 5.25
C ILE A 212 10.32 -1.45 4.79
N ILE A 213 9.47 -2.47 4.73
CA ILE A 213 8.01 -2.32 4.75
C ILE A 213 7.50 -3.06 5.98
N CYS A 214 6.86 -2.34 6.89
CA CYS A 214 6.26 -2.95 8.08
C CYS A 214 4.91 -2.33 8.40
N PHE A 215 4.08 -3.06 9.13
CA PHE A 215 2.83 -2.59 9.68
C PHE A 215 2.88 -2.61 11.20
N SER A 216 2.31 -1.59 11.85
CA SER A 216 2.20 -1.51 13.31
C SER A 216 0.78 -1.20 13.78
N GLU A 217 0.45 -1.59 15.01
CA GLU A 217 -0.82 -1.23 15.65
C GLU A 217 -0.80 0.17 16.27
N GLY A 218 0.36 0.64 16.73
CA GLY A 218 0.48 1.97 17.30
C GLY A 218 0.58 3.05 16.24
N GLY A 219 0.14 4.26 16.62
CA GLY A 219 0.17 5.44 15.76
C GLY A 219 1.59 5.84 15.29
N PRO A 220 1.71 6.85 14.41
CA PRO A 220 2.99 7.24 13.79
C PRO A 220 4.12 7.54 14.79
N GLN A 221 3.76 7.93 16.02
CA GLN A 221 4.66 8.28 17.12
C GLN A 221 5.11 7.07 17.97
N GLN A 222 4.62 5.85 17.69
CA GLN A 222 5.08 4.66 18.40
C GLN A 222 6.58 4.46 18.17
N ARG A 223 7.32 4.36 19.28
CA ARG A 223 8.75 4.07 19.24
C ARG A 223 8.95 2.60 18.87
N LEU A 224 9.57 2.35 17.73
CA LEU A 224 9.88 1.00 17.27
C LEU A 224 11.20 0.50 17.86
N SER A 225 11.42 -0.82 17.85
CA SER A 225 12.71 -1.43 18.16
C SER A 225 13.82 -0.83 17.28
N TRP A 226 15.06 -0.88 17.77
CA TRP A 226 16.21 -0.24 17.15
C TRP A 226 16.44 -0.68 15.69
N GLU A 227 16.10 -1.92 15.32
CA GLU A 227 16.19 -2.43 13.94
C GLU A 227 15.26 -1.70 12.94
N PHE A 228 14.20 -1.06 13.44
CA PHE A 228 13.21 -0.31 12.65
C PHE A 228 13.37 1.21 12.78
N GLN A 229 14.41 1.67 13.50
CA GLN A 229 14.77 3.08 13.58
C GLN A 229 15.73 3.43 12.44
N SER A 230 15.59 4.63 11.88
CA SER A 230 16.57 5.16 10.94
C SER A 230 17.84 5.50 11.72
N HIS A 231 18.91 4.74 11.51
CA HIS A 231 20.26 5.15 11.93
C HIS A 231 20.74 6.30 11.02
N ALA A 232 20.12 7.48 11.11
CA ALA A 232 20.90 8.68 10.93
C ALA A 232 21.80 8.72 12.16
N ALA A 233 23.12 8.77 11.98
CA ALA A 233 24.03 8.94 13.10
C ALA A 233 23.67 10.27 13.81
N ASP A 234 22.91 10.15 14.90
CA ASP A 234 22.80 11.15 15.96
C ASP A 234 24.12 11.13 16.72
N ASN A 235 25.19 11.55 16.05
CA ASN A 235 26.37 12.04 16.73
C ASN A 235 26.22 13.56 16.74
N ALA A 236 25.68 14.05 17.85
CA ALA A 236 25.94 15.40 18.31
C ALA A 236 27.44 15.57 18.60
#